data_AF-A0A955E8F9-F1
#
_entry.id   AF-A0A955E8F9-F1
#
_cell.length_a   1.000
_cell.length_b   1.000
_cell.length_c   1.000
_cell.angle_alpha   90.00
_cell.angle_beta   90.00
_cell.angle_gamma   90.00
#
_symmetry.space_group_name_H-M   'P 1'
#
loop_
_entity.id
_entity.type
_entity.pdbx_description
1 polymer ?
#
loop_
_entity_poly.entity_id
_entity_poly.type
_entity_poly.pdbx_seq_one_letter_code
_entity_poly.pdbx_strand_id
1 'polypeptide(L)'
;MWHSGFVVAGMVGLMVGASALARQDAGGDGRRETRGSGIDPEGEPERTGSWVKRVGGDVKDEVESVDRGDWTEYRCGRSVIDTPLPVGYPGPTAPGAMEIKHYPSVRRAEIVSNGNEDGMMGWNTSRAFWPLFQHIKDRDIAMTSPVETDYERVEDDGTLREGQWSMSFLYREPEMGETGHDGAVFVYDTDPVTVVSLGVRGDLTRGELRRAVSELSLWVSNSGAWEAVGDARKLSYNGPNVRAAYRWHEVQLPIRKRASVDGEGGASEPVERAPEASEAGDTSTMEVEWTLIDGGAE
;
A
#
# COMPACT_ATOMS: atom_id res chain seq x y z
N MET A 1 25.53 5.55 -38.02
CA MET A 1 24.98 4.99 -39.28
C MET A 1 25.26 3.49 -39.29
N TRP A 2 24.31 2.68 -38.84
CA TRP A 2 24.34 1.23 -39.02
C TRP A 2 22.96 0.85 -39.55
N HIS A 3 22.95 0.23 -40.74
CA HIS A 3 21.76 -0.13 -41.49
C HIS A 3 21.20 -1.47 -41.03
N SER A 4 19.87 -1.54 -41.05
CA SER A 4 19.01 -2.70 -40.85
C SER A 4 19.26 -3.81 -41.88
N GLY A 5 19.01 -5.06 -41.47
CA GLY A 5 18.89 -6.20 -42.37
C GLY A 5 17.93 -7.24 -41.80
N PHE A 6 16.64 -7.08 -42.11
CA PHE A 6 15.58 -8.07 -41.91
C PHE A 6 15.41 -8.83 -43.23
N VAL A 7 15.44 -10.17 -43.21
CA VAL A 7 14.93 -11.00 -44.31
C VAL A 7 14.11 -12.16 -43.74
N VAL A 8 12.90 -12.24 -44.27
CA VAL A 8 11.81 -13.19 -44.03
C VAL A 8 12.12 -14.53 -44.70
N ALA A 9 11.81 -15.65 -44.04
CA ALA A 9 11.66 -16.95 -44.67
C ALA A 9 10.25 -17.51 -44.36
N GLY A 10 9.45 -17.67 -45.41
CA GLY A 10 8.10 -18.23 -45.33
C GLY A 10 8.06 -19.71 -45.73
N MET A 11 7.25 -20.45 -44.98
CA MET A 11 6.17 -21.36 -45.41
C MET A 11 6.46 -22.69 -46.13
N VAL A 12 5.46 -23.59 -45.96
CA VAL A 12 5.21 -24.96 -46.50
C VAL A 12 5.63 -26.05 -45.49
N GLY A 13 4.77 -26.85 -44.85
CA GLY A 13 3.37 -27.22 -45.06
C GLY A 13 3.28 -28.74 -45.26
N LEU A 14 2.63 -29.50 -44.36
CA LEU A 14 1.81 -30.68 -44.72
C LEU A 14 1.03 -31.23 -43.51
N MET A 15 -0.14 -31.78 -43.84
CA MET A 15 -1.24 -32.24 -43.01
C MET A 15 -1.24 -33.80 -42.93
N VAL A 16 -1.96 -34.36 -41.95
CA VAL A 16 -2.87 -35.54 -42.02
C VAL A 16 -2.75 -36.47 -40.79
N GLY A 17 -3.90 -36.78 -40.16
CA GLY A 17 -4.09 -37.98 -39.35
C GLY A 17 -5.27 -37.96 -38.36
N ALA A 18 -6.46 -38.35 -38.81
CA ALA A 18 -7.65 -38.70 -38.00
C ALA A 18 -7.41 -39.99 -37.17
N SER A 19 -8.23 -40.53 -36.25
CA SER A 19 -9.65 -40.49 -35.89
C SER A 19 -9.83 -41.45 -34.68
N ALA A 20 -10.82 -41.26 -33.79
CA ALA A 20 -11.68 -42.34 -33.24
C ALA A 20 -12.64 -41.86 -32.12
N LEU A 21 -13.92 -42.17 -32.31
CA LEU A 21 -15.03 -42.10 -31.34
C LEU A 21 -15.19 -43.43 -30.59
N ALA A 22 -15.71 -43.38 -29.35
CA ALA A 22 -16.70 -44.31 -28.73
C ALA A 22 -16.80 -43.96 -27.22
N ARG A 23 -17.92 -43.45 -26.68
CA ARG A 23 -19.21 -44.05 -26.26
C ARG A 23 -19.33 -44.16 -24.72
N GLN A 24 -20.55 -43.92 -24.26
CA GLN A 24 -21.07 -43.84 -22.87
C GLN A 24 -20.97 -45.16 -22.09
N ASP A 25 -20.90 -45.10 -20.75
CA ASP A 25 -22.04 -45.47 -19.86
C ASP A 25 -21.78 -45.27 -18.35
N ALA A 26 -22.89 -44.94 -17.67
CA ALA A 26 -23.34 -45.30 -16.31
C ALA A 26 -22.55 -44.90 -15.03
N GLY A 27 -23.20 -44.04 -14.23
CA GLY A 27 -23.73 -44.39 -12.90
C GLY A 27 -22.77 -44.71 -11.75
N GLY A 28 -22.73 -43.83 -10.74
CA GLY A 28 -22.09 -44.12 -9.46
C GLY A 28 -22.34 -43.03 -8.41
N ASP A 29 -23.44 -43.17 -7.68
CA ASP A 29 -23.71 -42.48 -6.42
C ASP A 29 -22.61 -42.83 -5.40
N GLY A 30 -21.95 -41.81 -4.87
CA GLY A 30 -20.73 -41.91 -4.10
C GLY A 30 -20.61 -40.76 -3.12
N ARG A 31 -21.48 -40.77 -2.11
CA ARG A 31 -21.39 -40.01 -0.86
C ARG A 31 -19.93 -39.89 -0.39
N ARG A 32 -19.35 -38.69 -0.47
CA ARG A 32 -18.09 -38.35 0.21
C ARG A 32 -18.31 -37.15 1.10
N GLU A 33 -18.32 -37.41 2.40
CA GLU A 33 -18.19 -36.41 3.45
C GLU A 33 -16.90 -35.62 3.21
N THR A 34 -17.02 -34.32 2.97
CA THR A 34 -15.92 -33.37 3.12
C THR A 34 -16.10 -32.67 4.46
N ARG A 35 -15.18 -33.00 5.38
CA ARG A 35 -14.90 -32.30 6.63
C ARG A 35 -14.94 -30.78 6.42
N GLY A 36 -15.51 -30.10 7.41
CA GLY A 36 -15.78 -28.67 7.41
C GLY A 36 -14.58 -27.82 6.98
N SER A 37 -14.84 -27.00 5.96
CA SER A 37 -14.13 -25.74 5.78
C SER A 37 -14.42 -24.90 7.02
N GLY A 38 -13.38 -24.54 7.77
CA GLY A 38 -13.50 -23.57 8.85
C GLY A 38 -14.04 -22.27 8.27
N ILE A 39 -15.31 -22.01 8.52
CA ILE A 39 -15.92 -20.70 8.31
C ILE A 39 -15.64 -19.96 9.61
N ASP A 40 -14.68 -19.03 9.58
CA ASP A 40 -14.67 -17.94 10.54
C ASP A 40 -16.00 -17.18 10.39
N PRO A 41 -16.67 -16.80 11.50
CA PRO A 41 -18.04 -16.30 11.49
C PRO A 41 -18.27 -14.95 10.75
N GLU A 42 -17.27 -14.41 10.04
CA GLU A 42 -17.39 -13.21 9.20
C GLU A 42 -17.11 -13.41 7.69
N GLY A 43 -16.95 -14.66 7.22
CA GLY A 43 -17.36 -15.06 5.86
C GLY A 43 -16.78 -14.34 4.62
N GLU A 44 -15.60 -13.74 4.66
CA GLU A 44 -14.85 -13.43 3.42
C GLU A 44 -13.76 -14.50 3.20
N PRO A 45 -13.76 -15.24 2.07
CA PRO A 45 -12.68 -16.19 1.78
C PRO A 45 -11.35 -15.43 1.75
N GLU A 46 -10.27 -16.04 2.26
CA GLU A 46 -8.91 -15.51 2.09
C GLU A 46 -8.70 -15.17 0.60
N ARG A 47 -8.66 -13.88 0.28
CA ARG A 47 -8.50 -13.40 -1.08
C ARG A 47 -7.06 -13.64 -1.49
N THR A 48 -6.80 -14.76 -2.15
CA THR A 48 -5.49 -15.07 -2.74
C THR A 48 -5.27 -14.21 -4.00
N GLY A 49 -4.14 -13.51 -4.08
CA GLY A 49 -3.82 -12.61 -5.21
C GLY A 49 -4.24 -11.16 -4.99
N SER A 50 -3.92 -10.27 -5.93
CA SER A 50 -4.21 -8.85 -5.77
C SER A 50 -5.69 -8.53 -5.90
N TRP A 51 -6.13 -7.52 -5.14
CA TRP A 51 -7.47 -6.99 -5.23
C TRP A 51 -7.53 -5.53 -4.81
N VAL A 52 -8.59 -4.85 -5.23
CA VAL A 52 -8.84 -3.42 -4.97
C VAL A 52 -10.27 -3.24 -4.45
N LYS A 53 -10.46 -2.35 -3.47
CA LYS A 53 -11.76 -1.91 -2.97
C LYS A 53 -11.74 -0.39 -2.76
N ARG A 54 -12.62 0.34 -3.45
CA ARG A 54 -12.82 1.78 -3.20
C ARG A 54 -13.42 1.99 -1.81
N VAL A 55 -12.83 2.89 -1.02
CA VAL A 55 -13.26 3.21 0.36
C VAL A 55 -13.48 4.69 0.62
N GLY A 56 -13.15 5.56 -0.33
CA GLY A 56 -13.44 6.98 -0.25
C GLY A 56 -12.82 7.79 -1.38
N GLY A 57 -12.83 9.11 -1.19
CA GLY A 57 -12.19 10.07 -2.08
C GLY A 57 -13.07 10.55 -3.24
N ASP A 58 -12.76 11.76 -3.71
CA ASP A 58 -13.46 12.44 -4.81
C ASP A 58 -12.66 12.32 -6.11
N VAL A 59 -13.19 11.55 -7.05
CA VAL A 59 -12.54 11.31 -8.34
C VAL A 59 -13.08 12.23 -9.40
N LYS A 60 -12.17 12.88 -10.13
CA LYS A 60 -12.50 13.71 -11.29
C LYS A 60 -12.45 12.93 -12.61
N ASP A 61 -11.55 11.97 -12.69
CA ASP A 61 -11.25 11.18 -13.88
C ASP A 61 -11.13 9.70 -13.46
N GLU A 62 -11.77 8.78 -14.17
CA GLU A 62 -11.63 7.34 -13.88
C GLU A 62 -10.27 6.81 -14.38
N VAL A 63 -9.87 5.64 -13.87
CA VAL A 63 -8.69 4.93 -14.38
C VAL A 63 -9.10 4.04 -15.54
N GLU A 64 -8.50 4.27 -16.69
CA GLU A 64 -8.63 3.43 -17.87
C GLU A 64 -7.39 2.54 -18.00
N SER A 65 -7.60 1.25 -18.29
CA SER A 65 -6.55 0.29 -18.60
C SER A 65 -6.54 0.00 -20.10
N VAL A 66 -5.37 0.12 -20.73
CA VAL A 66 -5.16 -0.21 -22.14
C VAL A 66 -4.21 -1.38 -22.23
N ASP A 67 -4.68 -2.50 -22.78
CA ASP A 67 -3.87 -3.67 -23.06
C ASP A 67 -2.83 -3.37 -24.15
N ARG A 68 -1.55 -3.63 -23.87
CA ARG A 68 -0.41 -3.47 -24.78
C ARG A 68 0.23 -4.82 -25.14
N GLY A 69 -0.50 -5.92 -24.96
CA GLY A 69 -0.03 -7.30 -25.16
C GLY A 69 0.51 -7.85 -23.85
N ASP A 70 1.81 -7.67 -23.61
CA ASP A 70 2.46 -8.27 -22.44
C ASP A 70 2.30 -7.41 -21.17
N TRP A 71 1.79 -6.17 -21.28
CA TRP A 71 1.63 -5.26 -20.14
C TRP A 71 0.44 -4.34 -20.32
N THR A 72 0.07 -3.65 -19.24
CA THR A 72 -1.08 -2.74 -19.21
C THR A 72 -0.60 -1.31 -19.02
N GLU A 73 -1.03 -0.44 -19.93
CA GLU A 73 -0.90 1.00 -19.78
C GLU A 73 -2.09 1.55 -19.00
N TYR A 74 -1.85 2.48 -18.07
CA TYR A 74 -2.93 3.10 -17.29
C TYR A 74 -3.04 4.59 -17.61
N ARG A 75 -4.28 5.08 -17.71
CA ARG A 75 -4.59 6.48 -17.98
C ARG A 75 -5.58 7.00 -16.95
N CYS A 76 -5.39 8.23 -16.51
CA CYS A 76 -6.37 8.95 -15.72
C CYS A 76 -6.32 10.44 -16.06
N GLY A 77 -7.26 10.86 -16.91
CA GLY A 77 -7.25 12.18 -17.54
C GLY A 77 -5.94 12.40 -18.32
N ARG A 78 -5.08 13.29 -17.81
CA ARG A 78 -3.78 13.62 -18.43
C ARG A 78 -2.60 12.80 -17.89
N SER A 79 -2.80 12.05 -16.82
CA SER A 79 -1.78 11.18 -16.24
C SER A 79 -1.75 9.86 -17.00
N VAL A 80 -0.56 9.39 -17.35
CA VAL A 80 -0.34 8.16 -18.11
C VAL A 80 0.80 7.38 -17.45
N ILE A 81 0.63 6.08 -17.31
CA ILE A 81 1.67 5.13 -16.88
C ILE A 81 1.93 4.23 -18.08
N ASP A 82 3.05 4.45 -18.74
CA ASP A 82 3.50 3.78 -19.97
C ASP A 82 4.68 2.82 -19.73
N THR A 83 4.91 2.47 -18.46
CA THR A 83 5.94 1.52 -18.02
C THR A 83 5.27 0.35 -17.32
N PRO A 84 5.68 -0.90 -17.58
CA PRO A 84 5.03 -2.06 -17.00
C PRO A 84 5.10 -2.08 -15.47
N LEU A 85 4.05 -2.59 -14.83
CA LEU A 85 4.03 -2.93 -13.41
C LEU A 85 4.58 -4.34 -13.18
N PRO A 86 4.99 -4.69 -11.94
CA PRO A 86 5.21 -6.08 -11.57
C PRO A 86 3.99 -6.96 -11.86
N VAL A 87 4.23 -8.22 -12.21
CA VAL A 87 3.15 -9.17 -12.49
C VAL A 87 2.28 -9.34 -11.24
N GLY A 88 0.96 -9.24 -11.44
CA GLY A 88 -0.02 -9.36 -10.37
C GLY A 88 -0.21 -8.11 -9.52
N TYR A 89 0.52 -7.02 -9.73
CA TYR A 89 0.24 -5.76 -9.04
C TYR A 89 -1.17 -5.23 -9.38
N PRO A 90 -1.92 -4.70 -8.39
CA PRO A 90 -3.15 -3.98 -8.68
C PRO A 90 -2.85 -2.72 -9.49
N GLY A 91 -3.83 -2.29 -10.31
CA GLY A 91 -3.75 -1.02 -11.03
C GLY A 91 -3.62 0.19 -10.09
N PRO A 92 -3.20 1.35 -10.60
CA PRO A 92 -2.99 2.55 -9.82
C PRO A 92 -4.30 3.14 -9.27
N THR A 93 -4.24 3.79 -8.10
CA THR A 93 -5.38 4.50 -7.50
C THR A 93 -5.61 5.81 -8.24
N ALA A 94 -6.83 6.06 -8.69
CA ALA A 94 -7.16 7.33 -9.34
C ALA A 94 -6.76 8.52 -8.45
N PRO A 95 -6.21 9.62 -8.99
CA PRO A 95 -5.98 10.83 -8.22
C PRO A 95 -7.24 11.32 -7.51
N GLY A 96 -7.16 11.49 -6.19
CA GLY A 96 -8.29 11.84 -5.32
C GLY A 96 -9.09 10.66 -4.79
N ALA A 97 -8.89 9.44 -5.29
CA ALA A 97 -9.51 8.24 -4.75
C ALA A 97 -8.74 7.65 -3.57
N MET A 98 -9.47 7.02 -2.65
CA MET A 98 -8.92 6.20 -1.59
C MET A 98 -9.36 4.74 -1.73
N GLU A 99 -8.41 3.81 -1.81
CA GLU A 99 -8.65 2.39 -2.10
C GLU A 99 -7.89 1.47 -1.12
N ILE A 100 -8.52 0.41 -0.63
CA ILE A 100 -7.80 -0.71 -0.02
C ILE A 100 -7.29 -1.61 -1.13
N LYS A 101 -6.02 -2.01 -1.05
CA LYS A 101 -5.38 -2.87 -2.03
C LYS A 101 -4.59 -3.99 -1.35
N HIS A 102 -4.61 -5.16 -1.96
CA HIS A 102 -3.69 -6.24 -1.62
C HIS A 102 -2.65 -6.39 -2.72
N TYR A 103 -1.39 -6.40 -2.30
CA TYR A 103 -0.22 -6.58 -3.16
C TYR A 103 0.36 -7.97 -2.93
N PRO A 104 0.72 -8.69 -4.01
CA PRO A 104 1.45 -9.95 -3.88
C PRO A 104 2.88 -9.68 -3.37
N SER A 105 3.61 -10.77 -3.09
CA SER A 105 5.06 -10.71 -2.94
C SER A 105 5.71 -10.16 -4.23
N VAL A 106 6.73 -9.33 -4.08
CA VAL A 106 7.53 -8.80 -5.18
C VAL A 106 9.00 -8.82 -4.83
N ARG A 107 9.86 -8.97 -5.84
CA ARG A 107 11.29 -8.74 -5.68
C ARG A 107 11.61 -7.26 -5.76
N ARG A 108 12.22 -6.74 -4.69
CA ARG A 108 12.70 -5.36 -4.57
C ARG A 108 14.22 -5.34 -4.67
N ALA A 109 14.76 -4.37 -5.39
CA ALA A 109 16.13 -3.90 -5.23
C ALA A 109 16.09 -2.57 -4.49
N GLU A 110 16.67 -2.52 -3.29
CA GLU A 110 16.51 -1.41 -2.35
C GLU A 110 17.85 -0.76 -2.01
N ILE A 111 17.82 0.57 -1.84
CA ILE A 111 18.86 1.33 -1.17
C ILE A 111 18.27 2.05 0.01
N VAL A 112 18.96 1.91 1.14
CA VAL A 112 18.65 2.61 2.38
C VAL A 112 19.57 3.82 2.52
N SER A 113 19.00 4.97 2.88
CA SER A 113 19.74 6.21 3.09
C SER A 113 19.43 6.79 4.46
N ASN A 114 20.48 7.20 5.17
CA ASN A 114 20.38 7.99 6.39
C ASN A 114 20.49 9.47 6.01
N GLY A 115 19.52 10.29 6.40
CA GLY A 115 19.57 11.72 6.10
C GLY A 115 18.44 12.50 6.74
N ASN A 116 18.57 13.82 6.73
CA ASN A 116 17.46 14.72 7.03
C ASN A 116 16.33 14.57 6.00
N GLU A 117 15.11 14.92 6.38
CA GLU A 117 13.88 14.68 5.60
C GLU A 117 13.88 15.31 4.18
N ASP A 118 14.76 16.28 3.91
CA ASP A 118 15.03 16.85 2.56
C ASP A 118 15.86 15.91 1.66
N GLY A 119 16.29 14.76 2.20
CA GLY A 119 17.04 13.69 1.53
C GLY A 119 16.37 13.09 0.31
N MET A 120 15.11 13.43 0.01
CA MET A 120 14.38 12.86 -1.13
C MET A 120 13.84 13.89 -2.13
N MET A 121 14.27 15.15 -2.00
CA MET A 121 13.99 16.18 -2.98
C MET A 121 15.29 16.65 -3.64
N GLY A 122 15.28 16.74 -4.97
CA GLY A 122 16.43 17.23 -5.74
C GLY A 122 17.62 16.26 -5.76
N TRP A 123 18.79 16.72 -5.31
CA TRP A 123 20.09 16.03 -5.47
C TRP A 123 20.17 14.65 -4.79
N ASN A 124 19.52 14.48 -3.65
CA ASN A 124 19.64 13.27 -2.85
C ASN A 124 18.82 12.09 -3.41
N THR A 125 17.69 12.36 -4.09
CA THR A 125 16.95 11.36 -4.90
C THR A 125 17.84 10.75 -5.97
N SER A 126 18.67 11.58 -6.62
CA SER A 126 19.62 11.13 -7.64
C SER A 126 20.70 10.20 -7.07
N ARG A 127 21.08 10.34 -5.79
CA ARG A 127 22.10 9.48 -5.15
C ARG A 127 21.61 8.07 -4.85
N ALA A 128 20.33 7.89 -4.53
CA ALA A 128 19.74 6.55 -4.37
C ALA A 128 19.29 5.96 -5.72
N PHE A 129 18.78 6.80 -6.64
CA PHE A 129 18.32 6.35 -7.95
C PHE A 129 19.47 5.79 -8.81
N TRP A 130 20.63 6.46 -8.84
CA TRP A 130 21.69 6.08 -9.79
C TRP A 130 22.27 4.69 -9.55
N PRO A 131 22.62 4.29 -8.30
CA PRO A 131 23.13 2.94 -8.07
C PRO A 131 22.06 1.86 -8.31
N LEU A 132 20.77 2.13 -8.02
CA LEU A 132 19.67 1.23 -8.42
C LEU A 132 19.56 1.10 -9.94
N PHE A 133 19.68 2.22 -10.66
CA PHE A 133 19.65 2.24 -12.11
C PHE A 133 20.83 1.49 -12.74
N GLN A 134 22.03 1.64 -12.19
CA GLN A 134 23.19 0.84 -12.61
C GLN A 134 22.96 -0.64 -12.34
N HIS A 135 22.46 -0.98 -11.15
CA HIS A 135 22.21 -2.35 -10.74
C HIS A 135 21.31 -3.10 -11.73
N ILE A 136 20.17 -2.52 -12.11
CA ILE A 136 19.26 -3.14 -13.09
C ILE A 136 19.88 -3.17 -14.49
N LYS A 137 20.64 -2.14 -14.87
CA LYS A 137 21.27 -2.05 -16.18
C LYS A 137 22.35 -3.10 -16.36
N ASP A 138 23.20 -3.31 -15.37
CA ASP A 138 24.33 -4.25 -15.42
C ASP A 138 23.85 -5.72 -15.42
N ARG A 139 22.59 -5.96 -15.01
CA ARG A 139 21.94 -7.29 -14.94
C ARG A 139 20.88 -7.52 -16.02
N ASP A 140 20.71 -6.58 -16.95
CA ASP A 140 19.69 -6.63 -18.00
C ASP A 140 18.26 -6.81 -17.47
N ILE A 141 17.97 -6.14 -16.34
CA ILE A 141 16.66 -6.15 -15.70
C ILE A 141 15.86 -4.96 -16.23
N ALA A 142 14.69 -5.25 -16.82
CA ALA A 142 13.81 -4.23 -17.36
C ALA A 142 13.27 -3.31 -16.26
N MET A 143 13.27 -2.01 -16.53
CA MET A 143 12.67 -1.02 -15.62
C MET A 143 11.17 -1.22 -15.54
N THR A 144 10.63 -1.13 -14.33
CA THR A 144 9.19 -1.15 -14.06
C THR A 144 8.76 0.16 -13.42
N SER A 145 7.45 0.36 -13.32
CA SER A 145 6.84 1.31 -12.39
C SER A 145 6.00 0.55 -11.37
N PRO A 146 5.80 1.07 -10.15
CA PRO A 146 6.35 2.31 -9.61
C PRO A 146 7.79 2.17 -9.09
N VAL A 147 8.45 3.30 -8.88
CA VAL A 147 9.54 3.41 -7.89
C VAL A 147 8.91 3.60 -6.52
N GLU A 148 9.29 2.77 -5.57
CA GLU A 148 8.77 2.82 -4.20
C GLU A 148 9.72 3.62 -3.30
N THR A 149 9.15 4.30 -2.33
CA THR A 149 9.86 5.03 -1.30
C THR A 149 9.18 4.76 0.03
N ASP A 150 9.90 4.18 0.97
CA ASP A 150 9.42 3.95 2.34
C ASP A 150 10.03 5.00 3.27
N TYR A 151 9.21 5.57 4.14
CA TYR A 151 9.61 6.60 5.09
C TYR A 151 9.57 6.01 6.49
N GLU A 152 10.72 5.78 7.12
CA GLU A 152 10.73 5.26 8.49
C GLU A 152 10.05 6.29 9.43
N ARG A 153 9.11 5.83 10.24
CA ARG A 153 8.53 6.58 11.36
C ARG A 153 7.80 7.86 10.91
N VAL A 154 6.73 7.66 10.14
CA VAL A 154 5.71 8.68 9.95
C VAL A 154 4.68 8.56 11.07
N GLU A 155 4.52 9.61 11.85
CA GLU A 155 3.49 9.64 12.90
C GLU A 155 2.08 9.65 12.29
N ASP A 156 1.08 9.28 13.07
CA ASP A 156 -0.32 9.21 12.63
C ASP A 156 -0.85 10.55 12.10
N ASP A 157 -0.32 11.68 12.60
CA ASP A 157 -0.65 13.02 12.13
C ASP A 157 0.02 13.41 10.81
N GLY A 158 0.78 12.49 10.20
CA GLY A 158 1.55 12.71 8.98
C GLY A 158 2.91 13.38 9.23
N THR A 159 3.30 13.61 10.48
CA THR A 159 4.63 14.13 10.80
C THR A 159 5.69 13.10 10.42
N LEU A 160 6.40 13.38 9.33
CA LEU A 160 7.66 12.73 9.00
C LEU A 160 8.67 13.12 10.08
N ARG A 161 9.30 12.14 10.75
CA ARG A 161 10.45 12.39 11.61
C ARG A 161 11.74 12.35 10.79
N GLU A 162 12.77 13.05 11.23
CA GLU A 162 14.13 12.82 10.73
C GLU A 162 14.50 11.36 10.98
N GLY A 163 14.87 10.66 9.92
CA GLY A 163 14.96 9.21 9.97
C GLY A 163 15.49 8.61 8.68
N GLN A 164 15.52 7.29 8.67
CA GLN A 164 15.91 6.53 7.49
C GLN A 164 14.79 6.58 6.45
N TRP A 165 15.17 6.58 5.19
CA TRP A 165 14.25 6.30 4.10
C TRP A 165 14.89 5.31 3.16
N SER A 166 14.06 4.56 2.44
CA SER A 166 14.53 3.67 1.38
C SER A 166 13.94 4.05 0.04
N MET A 167 14.63 3.66 -1.03
CA MET A 167 14.11 3.69 -2.38
C MET A 167 14.27 2.30 -2.97
N SER A 168 13.21 1.82 -3.62
CA SER A 168 13.16 0.50 -4.19
C SER A 168 12.74 0.53 -5.66
N PHE A 169 13.49 -0.19 -6.49
CA PHE A 169 13.05 -0.60 -7.82
C PHE A 169 12.45 -1.99 -7.74
N LEU A 170 11.34 -2.18 -8.45
CA LEU A 170 10.63 -3.45 -8.45
C LEU A 170 11.02 -4.26 -9.66
N TYR A 171 11.20 -5.55 -9.48
CA TYR A 171 11.37 -6.42 -10.63
C TYR A 171 10.00 -6.79 -11.18
N ARG A 172 9.97 -7.08 -12.49
CA ARG A 172 8.73 -7.43 -13.17
C ARG A 172 8.16 -8.76 -12.68
N GLU A 173 9.03 -9.74 -12.45
CA GLU A 173 8.70 -11.09 -12.04
C GLU A 173 9.54 -11.45 -10.80
N PRO A 174 8.99 -12.19 -9.83
CA PRO A 174 9.71 -12.53 -8.61
C PRO A 174 10.90 -13.46 -8.88
N GLU A 175 10.95 -14.21 -9.98
CA GLU A 175 12.07 -15.08 -10.33
C GLU A 175 13.22 -14.35 -11.05
N MET A 176 13.05 -13.06 -11.39
CA MET A 176 14.06 -12.29 -12.11
C MET A 176 15.26 -11.97 -11.19
N GLY A 177 16.48 -12.24 -11.65
CA GLY A 177 17.70 -12.01 -10.86
C GLY A 177 17.82 -12.91 -9.61
N GLU A 178 18.78 -12.59 -8.76
CA GLU A 178 19.03 -13.29 -7.48
C GLU A 178 18.85 -12.32 -6.31
N THR A 179 18.36 -12.83 -5.18
CA THR A 179 18.36 -12.09 -3.91
C THR A 179 19.79 -11.98 -3.36
N GLY A 180 20.08 -10.93 -2.61
CA GLY A 180 21.38 -10.72 -1.97
C GLY A 180 21.86 -9.28 -2.06
N HIS A 181 23.15 -9.06 -1.85
CA HIS A 181 23.76 -7.73 -1.90
C HIS A 181 24.53 -7.50 -3.20
N ASP A 182 24.37 -6.30 -3.75
CA ASP A 182 25.16 -5.74 -4.84
C ASP A 182 25.67 -4.36 -4.45
N GLY A 183 26.83 -4.32 -3.79
CA GLY A 183 27.34 -3.10 -3.18
C GLY A 183 26.37 -2.56 -2.14
N ALA A 184 25.78 -1.39 -2.42
CA ALA A 184 24.79 -0.74 -1.55
C ALA A 184 23.34 -1.19 -1.81
N VAL A 185 23.10 -1.92 -2.92
CA VAL A 185 21.77 -2.41 -3.28
C VAL A 185 21.52 -3.74 -2.58
N PHE A 186 20.38 -3.85 -1.89
CA PHE A 186 19.91 -5.10 -1.30
C PHE A 186 18.69 -5.61 -2.06
N VAL A 187 18.77 -6.84 -2.58
CA VAL A 187 17.71 -7.48 -3.34
C VAL A 187 17.03 -8.54 -2.49
N TYR A 188 15.72 -8.43 -2.30
CA TYR A 188 14.94 -9.35 -1.48
C TYR A 188 13.49 -9.46 -1.98
N ASP A 189 12.82 -10.54 -1.59
CA ASP A 189 11.39 -10.75 -1.85
C ASP A 189 10.57 -10.24 -0.66
N THR A 190 9.51 -9.47 -0.92
CA THR A 190 8.62 -8.96 0.13
C THR A 190 7.55 -9.98 0.51
N ASP A 191 7.00 -9.87 1.72
CA ASP A 191 5.73 -10.51 2.02
C ASP A 191 4.57 -9.81 1.29
N PRO A 192 3.47 -10.51 0.99
CA PRO A 192 2.23 -9.86 0.54
C PRO A 192 1.75 -8.83 1.57
N VAL A 193 1.23 -7.70 1.09
CA VAL A 193 0.82 -6.59 1.96
C VAL A 193 -0.55 -6.05 1.57
N THR A 194 -1.37 -5.75 2.59
CA THR A 194 -2.62 -5.00 2.40
C THR A 194 -2.39 -3.55 2.82
N VAL A 195 -2.85 -2.62 2.01
CA VAL A 195 -2.67 -1.18 2.24
C VAL A 195 -3.98 -0.44 2.05
N VAL A 196 -4.14 0.70 2.71
CA VAL A 196 -5.02 1.77 2.20
C VAL A 196 -4.17 2.76 1.40
N SER A 197 -4.62 3.12 0.20
CA SER A 197 -3.91 3.92 -0.78
C SER A 197 -4.71 5.16 -1.15
N LEU A 198 -4.07 6.33 -1.22
CA LEU A 198 -4.60 7.57 -1.75
C LEU A 198 -3.86 7.93 -3.05
N GLY A 199 -4.61 8.07 -4.14
CA GLY A 199 -4.04 8.50 -5.42
C GLY A 199 -3.79 10.01 -5.44
N VAL A 200 -2.65 10.43 -5.99
CA VAL A 200 -2.24 11.84 -6.08
C VAL A 200 -1.75 12.17 -7.48
N ARG A 201 -2.16 13.34 -8.00
CA ARG A 201 -1.68 13.90 -9.27
C ARG A 201 -0.95 15.21 -9.02
N GLY A 202 0.15 15.41 -9.74
CA GLY A 202 0.99 16.60 -9.61
C GLY A 202 2.33 16.27 -8.99
N ASP A 203 3.04 17.30 -8.55
CA ASP A 203 4.25 17.12 -7.76
C ASP A 203 3.85 16.77 -6.35
N LEU A 204 4.15 15.56 -5.88
CA LEU A 204 3.92 15.20 -4.48
C LEU A 204 4.96 15.87 -3.58
N THR A 205 4.66 17.08 -3.13
CA THR A 205 5.50 17.82 -2.17
C THR A 205 5.46 17.18 -0.78
N ARG A 206 6.36 17.59 0.11
CA ARG A 206 6.33 17.18 1.53
C ARG A 206 5.00 17.48 2.18
N GLY A 207 4.44 18.68 1.96
CA GLY A 207 3.14 19.06 2.51
C GLY A 207 2.00 18.14 2.04
N GLU A 208 2.01 17.75 0.77
CA GLU A 208 1.01 16.84 0.21
C GLU A 208 1.19 15.40 0.69
N LEU A 209 2.43 14.93 0.82
CA LEU A 209 2.71 13.62 1.43
C LEU A 209 2.18 13.57 2.86
N ARG A 210 2.48 14.59 3.69
CA ARG A 210 1.95 14.66 5.06
C ARG A 210 0.44 14.66 5.07
N ARG A 211 -0.20 15.53 4.28
CA ARG A 211 -1.66 15.59 4.15
C ARG A 211 -2.26 14.24 3.78
N ALA A 212 -1.66 13.54 2.82
CA ALA A 212 -2.11 12.23 2.38
C ALA A 212 -1.99 11.19 3.50
N VAL A 213 -0.87 11.15 4.22
CA VAL A 213 -0.72 10.24 5.37
C VAL A 213 -1.73 10.56 6.46
N SER A 214 -1.92 11.83 6.85
CA SER A 214 -2.92 12.20 7.86
C SER A 214 -4.33 11.77 7.44
N GLU A 215 -4.68 11.90 6.16
CA GLU A 215 -5.98 11.49 5.61
C GLU A 215 -6.18 9.97 5.70
N LEU A 216 -5.14 9.19 5.37
CA LEU A 216 -5.17 7.73 5.49
C LEU A 216 -5.27 7.30 6.96
N SER A 217 -4.47 7.87 7.85
CA SER A 217 -4.51 7.57 9.30
C SER A 217 -5.86 7.93 9.92
N LEU A 218 -6.46 9.05 9.51
CA LEU A 218 -7.80 9.43 9.94
C LEU A 218 -8.86 8.43 9.44
N TRP A 219 -8.75 7.95 8.20
CA TRP A 219 -9.65 6.93 7.69
C TRP A 219 -9.49 5.61 8.48
N VAL A 220 -8.25 5.17 8.73
CA VAL A 220 -7.97 3.94 9.49
C VAL A 220 -8.54 4.02 10.90
N SER A 221 -8.31 5.13 11.62
CA SER A 221 -8.81 5.32 12.99
C SER A 221 -10.34 5.32 13.08
N ASN A 222 -11.04 5.83 12.05
CA ASN A 222 -12.49 5.82 11.97
C ASN A 222 -13.09 4.53 11.40
N SER A 223 -12.28 3.63 10.83
CA SER A 223 -12.79 2.45 10.13
C SER A 223 -13.42 1.40 11.05
N GLY A 224 -12.99 1.33 12.32
CA GLY A 224 -13.36 0.29 13.29
C GLY A 224 -12.85 -1.13 12.96
N ALA A 225 -12.66 -1.44 11.67
CA ALA A 225 -12.29 -2.75 11.16
C ALA A 225 -10.80 -2.89 10.82
N TRP A 226 -10.06 -1.78 10.69
CA TRP A 226 -8.66 -1.79 10.25
C TRP A 226 -7.74 -1.09 11.25
N GLU A 227 -6.50 -1.54 11.30
CA GLU A 227 -5.40 -0.88 12.01
C GLU A 227 -4.16 -0.79 11.13
N ALA A 228 -3.37 0.28 11.32
CA ALA A 228 -2.10 0.48 10.64
C ALA A 228 -1.03 -0.43 11.27
N VAL A 229 -0.15 -1.00 10.44
CA VAL A 229 0.85 -2.00 10.88
C VAL A 229 2.23 -1.80 10.28
N GLY A 230 2.47 -0.64 9.68
CA GLY A 230 3.77 -0.32 9.10
C GLY A 230 3.84 1.14 8.70
N ASP A 231 5.01 1.50 8.22
CA ASP A 231 5.31 2.86 7.78
C ASP A 231 4.62 3.22 6.48
N ALA A 232 4.39 4.51 6.28
CA ALA A 232 3.83 5.02 5.04
C ALA A 232 4.83 4.89 3.88
N ARG A 233 4.30 4.55 2.71
CA ARG A 233 5.08 4.41 1.48
C ARG A 233 4.50 5.25 0.34
N LYS A 234 5.38 5.71 -0.54
CA LYS A 234 5.04 6.45 -1.75
C LYS A 234 5.41 5.63 -2.97
N LEU A 235 4.47 5.49 -3.88
CA LEU A 235 4.68 4.92 -5.21
C LEU A 235 4.74 6.07 -6.21
N SER A 236 5.82 6.13 -6.99
CA SER A 236 5.99 7.11 -8.08
C SER A 236 6.00 6.40 -9.41
N TYR A 237 4.94 6.58 -10.20
CA TYR A 237 4.78 5.88 -11.47
C TYR A 237 5.50 6.55 -12.63
N ASN A 238 5.74 7.85 -12.52
CA ASN A 238 6.31 8.64 -13.60
C ASN A 238 7.71 9.14 -13.27
N GLY A 239 8.59 9.05 -14.26
CA GLY A 239 9.92 9.65 -14.19
C GLY A 239 9.92 11.18 -14.35
N PRO A 240 11.09 11.83 -14.20
CA PRO A 240 11.21 13.29 -14.25
C PRO A 240 10.86 13.91 -15.61
N ASN A 241 10.84 13.11 -16.68
CA ASN A 241 10.49 13.54 -18.04
C ASN A 241 8.98 13.84 -18.20
N VAL A 242 8.14 13.32 -17.33
CA VAL A 242 6.70 13.63 -17.31
C VAL A 242 6.50 14.98 -16.63
N ARG A 243 5.70 15.85 -17.25
CA ARG A 243 5.35 17.17 -16.72
C ARG A 243 4.81 17.02 -15.29
N ALA A 244 5.34 17.82 -14.37
CA ALA A 244 4.95 17.89 -12.96
C ALA A 244 3.45 17.71 -12.71
N ALA A 245 2.63 18.56 -13.31
CA ALA A 245 1.17 18.55 -13.15
C ALA A 245 0.46 17.25 -13.61
N TYR A 246 1.14 16.36 -14.34
CA TYR A 246 0.58 15.09 -14.85
C TYR A 246 1.21 13.87 -14.22
N ARG A 247 2.22 14.03 -13.34
CA ARG A 247 2.79 12.90 -12.62
C ARG A 247 1.74 12.26 -11.73
N TRP A 248 1.76 10.94 -11.69
CA TRP A 248 0.87 10.10 -10.90
C TRP A 248 1.67 9.44 -9.79
N HIS A 249 1.18 9.62 -8.57
CA HIS A 249 1.70 9.02 -7.36
C HIS A 249 0.60 8.32 -6.57
N GLU A 250 1.00 7.42 -5.68
CA GLU A 250 0.17 6.97 -4.56
C GLU A 250 0.92 7.16 -3.25
N VAL A 251 0.17 7.51 -2.21
CA VAL A 251 0.62 7.40 -0.82
C VAL A 251 -0.15 6.26 -0.19
N GLN A 252 0.53 5.38 0.52
CA GLN A 252 -0.07 4.17 1.06
C GLN A 252 0.32 3.97 2.52
N LEU A 253 -0.61 3.41 3.29
CA LEU A 253 -0.38 2.99 4.67
C LEU A 253 -0.70 1.49 4.79
N PRO A 254 0.26 0.64 5.21
CA PRO A 254 0.01 -0.76 5.47
C PRO A 254 -1.02 -0.96 6.58
N ILE A 255 -1.99 -1.83 6.33
CA ILE A 255 -3.10 -2.11 7.25
C ILE A 255 -3.36 -3.62 7.37
N ARG A 256 -3.96 -4.01 8.50
CA ARG A 256 -4.58 -5.33 8.66
C ARG A 256 -5.96 -5.20 9.30
N LYS A 257 -6.78 -6.25 9.18
CA LYS A 257 -8.05 -6.32 9.92
C LYS A 257 -7.74 -6.29 11.42
N ARG A 258 -8.45 -5.48 12.20
CA ARG A 258 -8.40 -5.56 13.67
C ARG A 258 -8.95 -6.90 14.11
N ALA A 259 -8.36 -7.47 15.15
CA ALA A 259 -8.95 -8.62 15.81
C ALA A 259 -10.30 -8.22 16.40
N SER A 260 -11.36 -8.98 16.10
CA SER A 260 -12.65 -8.85 16.77
C SER A 260 -12.47 -9.14 18.26
N VAL A 261 -12.91 -8.21 19.12
CA VAL A 261 -12.97 -8.46 20.57
C VAL A 261 -14.23 -9.27 20.84
N ASP A 262 -14.23 -10.54 20.45
CA ASP A 262 -15.29 -11.49 20.79
C ASP A 262 -14.64 -12.75 21.35
N GLY A 263 -14.58 -12.85 22.68
CA GLY A 263 -14.27 -14.11 23.34
C GLY A 263 -13.47 -14.07 24.63
N GLU A 264 -13.76 -13.19 25.60
CA GLU A 264 -13.61 -13.55 27.01
C GLU A 264 -14.56 -12.73 27.88
N GLY A 265 -15.77 -13.27 28.03
CA GLY A 265 -16.67 -12.91 29.11
C GLY A 265 -16.07 -13.35 30.45
N GLY A 266 -15.22 -12.51 31.02
CA GLY A 266 -15.02 -12.46 32.45
C GLY A 266 -16.22 -11.76 33.06
N ALA A 267 -17.21 -12.54 33.48
CA ALA A 267 -18.31 -12.06 34.30
C ALA A 267 -17.73 -11.46 35.59
N SER A 268 -17.57 -10.13 35.64
CA SER A 268 -17.54 -9.43 36.91
C SER A 268 -18.96 -9.48 37.47
N GLU A 269 -19.12 -10.23 38.54
CA GLU A 269 -20.37 -10.43 39.27
C GLU A 269 -21.13 -9.10 39.50
N PRO A 270 -22.47 -9.11 39.43
CA PRO A 270 -23.28 -7.95 39.77
C PRO A 270 -23.29 -7.77 41.28
N VAL A 271 -22.64 -6.72 41.78
CA VAL A 271 -22.87 -6.25 43.15
C VAL A 271 -24.17 -5.43 43.15
N GLU A 272 -25.31 -6.07 43.41
CA GLU A 272 -26.58 -5.40 43.68
C GLU A 272 -26.86 -5.31 45.20
N ARG A 273 -26.68 -4.07 45.71
CA ARG A 273 -27.55 -3.29 46.64
C ARG A 273 -27.70 -3.83 48.09
N ALA A 274 -27.61 -3.02 49.15
CA ALA A 274 -28.57 -1.96 49.52
C ALA A 274 -28.09 -1.19 50.80
N PRO A 275 -28.83 -0.16 51.30
CA PRO A 275 -28.30 1.07 51.90
C PRO A 275 -28.19 1.05 53.43
N GLU A 276 -27.42 1.97 54.00
CA GLU A 276 -27.63 2.48 55.36
C GLU A 276 -27.60 4.00 55.37
N ALA A 277 -28.68 4.56 55.93
CA ALA A 277 -28.83 5.96 56.30
C ALA A 277 -29.00 6.04 57.81
N SER A 278 -28.24 6.91 58.48
CA SER A 278 -28.60 7.76 59.64
C SER A 278 -27.30 8.27 60.28
N GLU A 279 -26.90 9.53 60.16
CA GLU A 279 -27.33 10.74 60.90
C GLU A 279 -26.33 11.15 62.01
N ALA A 280 -26.29 12.48 62.25
CA ALA A 280 -25.46 13.28 63.17
C ALA A 280 -24.01 13.52 62.71
N GLY A 281 -23.53 14.72 62.42
CA GLY A 281 -23.97 16.07 62.74
C GLY A 281 -22.79 16.81 63.35
N ASP A 282 -22.21 17.79 62.64
CA ASP A 282 -21.65 18.99 63.28
C ASP A 282 -21.40 20.09 62.25
N THR A 283 -21.90 21.27 62.57
CA THR A 283 -21.76 22.51 61.82
C THR A 283 -20.53 23.25 62.34
N SER A 284 -19.56 23.55 61.47
CA SER A 284 -18.63 24.64 61.77
C SER A 284 -18.34 25.48 60.54
N THR A 285 -18.97 26.63 60.56
CA THR A 285 -18.73 27.82 59.75
C THR A 285 -17.29 28.29 59.95
N MET A 286 -16.53 28.45 58.86
CA MET A 286 -15.41 29.39 58.84
C MET A 286 -15.48 30.21 57.57
N GLU A 287 -15.99 31.43 57.76
CA GLU A 287 -15.76 32.57 56.90
C GLU A 287 -14.24 32.80 56.80
N VAL A 288 -13.71 32.94 55.58
CA VAL A 288 -12.41 33.58 55.40
C VAL A 288 -12.56 34.66 54.35
N GLU A 289 -12.18 35.83 54.83
CA GLU A 289 -12.29 37.18 54.34
C GLU A 289 -11.57 37.42 53.02
N TRP A 290 -12.17 38.23 52.15
CA TRP A 290 -11.53 38.78 50.97
C TRP A 290 -10.62 39.94 51.37
N THR A 291 -9.36 39.92 50.94
CA THR A 291 -8.52 41.13 50.96
C THR A 291 -8.06 41.45 49.54
N LEU A 292 -8.71 42.49 48.98
CA LEU A 292 -8.20 43.28 47.88
C LEU A 292 -6.86 43.90 48.28
N ILE A 293 -5.85 43.77 47.43
CA ILE A 293 -4.70 44.68 47.42
C ILE A 293 -4.82 45.49 46.13
N ASP A 294 -5.16 46.76 46.31
CA ASP A 294 -5.11 47.79 45.29
C ASP A 294 -4.24 48.94 45.82
N GLY A 295 -3.40 49.48 44.95
CA GLY A 295 -2.50 50.61 45.20
C GLY A 295 -1.09 50.34 44.64
N GLY A 296 -0.57 51.04 43.64
CA GLY A 296 -0.95 52.31 43.05
C GLY A 296 0.30 53.20 42.92
N ALA A 297 0.69 53.46 41.67
CA ALA A 297 1.47 54.60 41.13
C ALA A 297 2.79 55.04 41.80
N GLU A 298 3.89 55.02 41.02
CA GLU A 298 4.46 56.22 40.35
C GLU A 298 5.02 55.82 38.97
#